data_AF-A0AAN9GD69-F1
#
_entry.id   AF-A0AAN9GD69-F1
#
_cell.length_a   1.000
_cell.length_b   1.000
_cell.length_c   1.000
_cell.angle_alpha   90.00
_cell.angle_beta   90.00
_cell.angle_gamma   90.00
#
_symmetry.space_group_name_H-M   'P 1'
#
loop_
_entity.id
_entity.type
_entity.pdbx_description
1 polymer ?
#
loop_
_entity_poly.entity_id
_entity_poly.type
_entity_poly.pdbx_seq_one_letter_code
_entity_poly.pdbx_strand_id
1 'polypeptide(L)'
;MAEATSAAEPYSFEPPASLLESSADEESASSDENSTVDEPGDDIPAAENDARAWCHCGHCVVWPGQRRREKVCCHHYPQVTGKFEGEGMQCITTHQGFRDNCLSRYTIESVIILASNH
;
A
#
# COMPACT_ATOMS: atom_id res chain seq x y z
N MET A 1 42.64 -34.93 -19.11
CA MET A 1 42.13 -33.58 -18.80
C MET A 1 40.68 -33.78 -18.40
N ALA A 2 40.37 -33.73 -17.10
CA ALA A 2 39.02 -33.96 -16.60
C ALA A 2 38.39 -32.62 -16.27
N GLU A 3 37.31 -32.31 -16.95
CA GLU A 3 36.51 -31.09 -16.83
C GLU A 3 35.64 -31.21 -15.58
N ALA A 4 35.84 -30.33 -14.61
CA ALA A 4 35.05 -30.31 -13.38
C ALA A 4 33.73 -29.58 -13.66
N THR A 5 32.63 -30.34 -13.74
CA THR A 5 31.29 -29.79 -13.78
C THR A 5 30.91 -29.31 -12.37
N SER A 6 30.92 -28.00 -12.13
CA SER A 6 30.38 -27.41 -10.91
C SER A 6 28.85 -27.54 -10.92
N ALA A 7 28.34 -28.55 -10.22
CA ALA A 7 26.93 -28.65 -9.90
C ALA A 7 26.58 -27.53 -8.90
N ALA A 8 25.85 -26.52 -9.34
CA ALA A 8 25.28 -25.54 -8.44
C ALA A 8 24.15 -26.21 -7.66
N GLU A 9 24.30 -26.29 -6.34
CA GLU A 9 23.24 -26.76 -5.45
C GLU A 9 22.05 -25.79 -5.48
N PRO A 10 20.80 -26.30 -5.37
CA PRO A 10 19.61 -25.45 -5.34
C PRO A 10 19.63 -24.50 -4.15
N TYR A 11 19.33 -23.23 -4.41
CA TYR A 11 19.30 -22.17 -3.42
C TYR A 11 18.11 -22.36 -2.46
N SER A 12 18.37 -22.89 -1.27
CA SER A 12 17.40 -22.98 -0.17
C SER A 12 17.69 -21.90 0.86
N PHE A 13 16.90 -20.83 0.86
CA PHE A 13 16.83 -19.90 1.99
C PHE A 13 15.46 -20.03 2.65
N GLU A 14 15.37 -20.99 3.58
CA GLU A 14 14.26 -21.07 4.51
C GLU A 14 14.79 -20.63 5.89
N PRO A 15 14.31 -19.49 6.44
CA PRO A 15 14.77 -19.03 7.75
C PRO A 15 14.30 -20.03 8.83
N PRO A 16 15.16 -20.36 9.82
CA PRO A 16 14.79 -21.31 10.86
C PRO A 16 13.65 -20.73 11.71
N ALA A 17 12.59 -21.53 11.91
CA ALA A 17 11.41 -21.18 12.69
C ALA A 17 11.68 -20.82 14.16
N SER A 18 12.92 -20.98 14.63
CA SER A 18 13.37 -20.68 15.99
C SER A 18 13.47 -19.19 16.33
N LEU A 19 13.15 -18.27 15.40
CA LEU A 19 12.96 -16.85 15.73
C LEU A 19 11.53 -16.49 16.19
N LEU A 20 10.61 -17.46 16.23
CA LEU A 20 9.20 -17.22 16.61
C LEU A 20 8.83 -17.63 18.03
N GLU A 21 9.79 -17.96 18.89
CA GLU A 21 9.49 -18.29 20.29
C GLU A 21 10.21 -17.33 21.23
N SER A 22 9.52 -16.24 21.62
CA SER A 22 9.40 -15.76 23.00
C SER A 22 8.71 -14.40 23.08
N SER A 23 7.39 -14.39 23.29
CA SER A 23 6.71 -13.56 24.29
C SER A 23 5.26 -14.03 24.38
N ALA A 24 4.99 -14.81 25.43
CA ALA A 24 3.63 -15.07 25.88
C ALA A 24 3.13 -13.82 26.60
N ASP A 25 2.00 -13.27 26.18
CA ASP A 25 1.12 -12.48 27.02
C ASP A 25 -0.33 -12.78 26.61
N GLU A 26 -1.07 -13.27 27.58
CA GLU A 26 -2.48 -13.60 27.55
C GLU A 26 -3.29 -12.31 27.38
N GLU A 27 -4.15 -12.19 26.38
CA GLU A 27 -5.23 -11.21 26.41
C GLU A 27 -6.50 -11.80 25.78
N SER A 28 -7.52 -11.90 26.63
CA SER A 28 -8.87 -12.37 26.34
C SER A 28 -9.59 -11.36 25.44
N ALA A 29 -9.82 -11.70 24.17
CA ALA A 29 -10.60 -10.86 23.26
C ALA A 29 -12.04 -11.37 23.16
N SER A 30 -12.93 -10.72 23.92
CA SER A 30 -14.38 -10.82 23.78
C SER A 30 -14.79 -10.66 22.30
N SER A 31 -15.62 -11.56 21.80
CA SER A 31 -16.27 -11.39 20.50
C SER A 31 -17.30 -10.26 20.62
N ASP A 32 -16.85 -9.04 20.32
CA ASP A 32 -17.73 -7.90 20.13
C ASP A 32 -18.48 -8.07 18.81
N GLU A 33 -19.79 -8.20 18.94
CA GLU A 33 -20.70 -8.36 17.83
C GLU A 33 -20.66 -7.08 17.00
N ASN A 34 -20.16 -7.20 15.76
CA ASN A 34 -20.11 -6.13 14.77
C ASN A 34 -21.54 -5.61 14.48
N SER A 35 -21.99 -4.71 15.33
CA SER A 35 -23.10 -3.82 15.09
C SER A 35 -22.70 -2.94 13.91
N THR A 36 -23.34 -3.20 12.76
CA THR A 36 -23.33 -2.29 11.62
C THR A 36 -24.06 -1.02 12.05
N VAL A 37 -23.33 -0.14 12.73
CA VAL A 37 -23.73 1.25 12.90
C VAL A 37 -23.58 1.93 11.54
N ASP A 38 -24.67 1.88 10.78
CA ASP A 38 -24.95 2.86 9.73
C ASP A 38 -24.94 4.23 10.42
N GLU A 39 -23.78 4.91 10.42
CA GLU A 39 -23.65 6.27 10.92
C GLU A 39 -24.44 7.22 10.00
N PRO A 40 -25.46 7.92 10.51
CA PRO A 40 -26.24 8.85 9.73
C PRO A 40 -25.52 10.21 9.67
N GLY A 41 -25.02 10.57 8.48
CA GLY A 41 -24.62 11.94 8.15
C GLY A 41 -23.14 12.13 7.89
N ASP A 42 -22.65 11.69 6.73
CA ASP A 42 -21.38 12.13 6.13
C ASP A 42 -21.57 13.57 5.57
N ASP A 43 -22.14 14.48 6.37
CA ASP A 43 -22.21 15.90 6.09
C ASP A 43 -20.80 16.47 6.33
N ILE A 44 -19.96 16.31 5.30
CA ILE A 44 -18.59 16.76 5.35
C ILE A 44 -18.61 18.30 5.52
N PRO A 45 -18.03 18.86 6.60
CA PRO A 45 -17.99 20.31 6.78
C PRO A 45 -17.40 20.96 5.52
N ALA A 46 -17.99 22.10 5.11
CA ALA A 46 -17.63 22.76 3.85
C ALA A 46 -16.11 23.03 3.69
N ALA A 47 -15.38 23.16 4.80
CA ALA A 47 -13.92 23.29 4.83
C ALA A 47 -13.18 22.03 4.33
N GLU A 48 -13.65 20.83 4.65
CA GLU A 48 -13.07 19.57 4.17
C GLU A 48 -13.44 19.29 2.69
N ASN A 49 -14.35 20.07 2.08
CA ASN A 49 -14.61 20.03 0.64
C ASN A 49 -13.59 20.81 -0.20
N ASP A 50 -12.62 21.47 0.42
CA ASP A 50 -11.42 21.95 -0.26
C ASP A 50 -10.30 20.91 -0.12
N ALA A 51 -9.68 20.51 -1.24
CA ALA A 51 -8.50 19.64 -1.22
C ALA A 51 -7.37 20.22 -0.35
N ARG A 52 -7.25 21.56 -0.29
CA ARG A 52 -6.21 22.24 0.49
C ARG A 52 -6.29 21.98 1.99
N ALA A 53 -7.43 21.54 2.51
CA ALA A 53 -7.59 21.26 3.93
C ALA A 53 -6.89 19.96 4.38
N TRP A 54 -6.64 19.02 3.46
CA TRP A 54 -6.10 17.68 3.78
C TRP A 54 -4.98 17.22 2.84
N CYS A 55 -4.84 17.85 1.67
CA CYS A 55 -3.80 17.55 0.70
C CYS A 55 -2.49 18.27 1.05
N HIS A 56 -1.41 17.50 1.14
CA HIS A 56 -0.05 18.01 1.38
C HIS A 56 0.85 17.90 0.14
N CYS A 57 0.47 17.09 -0.86
CA CYS A 57 1.24 16.93 -2.10
C CYS A 57 0.84 17.92 -3.22
N GLY A 58 -0.27 18.64 -3.07
CA GLY A 58 -0.80 19.57 -4.07
C GLY A 58 -1.45 18.93 -5.31
N HIS A 59 -1.59 17.60 -5.36
CA HIS A 59 -2.11 16.87 -6.53
C HIS A 59 -3.47 16.19 -6.29
N CYS A 60 -4.01 16.22 -5.06
CA CYS A 60 -5.32 15.63 -4.78
C CYS A 60 -6.44 16.52 -5.33
N VAL A 61 -7.50 15.88 -5.83
CA VAL A 61 -8.69 16.55 -6.36
C VAL A 61 -9.91 16.13 -5.57
N VAL A 62 -10.87 17.06 -5.40
CA VAL A 62 -12.18 16.76 -4.81
C VAL A 62 -13.14 16.40 -5.93
N TRP A 63 -13.94 15.34 -5.73
CA TRP A 63 -14.98 14.93 -6.68
C TRP A 63 -16.36 14.87 -6.02
N PRO A 64 -17.46 14.99 -6.81
CA PRO A 64 -18.81 14.89 -6.27
C PRO A 64 -19.06 13.54 -5.59
N GLY A 65 -19.64 13.56 -4.39
CA GLY A 65 -19.95 12.35 -3.62
C GLY A 65 -18.74 11.69 -2.95
N GLN A 66 -17.56 12.33 -2.96
CA GLN A 66 -16.38 11.86 -2.24
C GLN A 66 -16.68 11.77 -0.75
N ARG A 67 -16.53 10.58 -0.17
CA ARG A 67 -16.74 10.36 1.27
C ARG A 67 -15.53 10.84 2.07
N ARG A 68 -15.72 11.15 3.34
CA ARG A 68 -14.61 11.60 4.21
C ARG A 68 -13.41 10.63 4.22
N ARG A 69 -13.68 9.33 4.24
CA ARG A 69 -12.64 8.27 4.21
C ARG A 69 -11.80 8.23 2.93
N GLU A 70 -12.27 8.84 1.85
CA GLU A 70 -11.57 8.87 0.55
C GLU A 70 -10.67 10.11 0.41
N LYS A 71 -10.76 11.06 1.34
CA LYS A 71 -9.97 12.29 1.38
C LYS A 71 -8.60 12.04 2.02
N VAL A 72 -7.77 11.23 1.35
CA VAL A 72 -6.45 10.82 1.86
C VAL A 72 -5.34 11.25 0.92
N CYS A 73 -4.34 11.95 1.45
CA CYS A 73 -3.16 12.40 0.72
C CYS A 73 -2.09 11.29 0.67
N CYS A 74 -1.27 11.22 -0.38
CA CYS A 74 -0.16 10.26 -0.45
C CYS A 74 0.88 10.45 0.67
N HIS A 75 0.97 11.63 1.28
CA HIS A 75 1.83 11.90 2.44
C HIS A 75 1.32 11.28 3.74
N HIS A 76 0.08 10.78 3.77
CA HIS A 76 -0.46 10.08 4.93
C HIS A 76 0.23 8.71 5.15
N TYR A 77 0.86 8.15 4.12
CA TYR A 77 1.48 6.84 4.17
C TYR A 77 3.00 6.97 4.42
N PRO A 78 3.51 6.57 5.60
CA PRO A 78 4.94 6.70 5.93
C PRO A 78 5.85 5.95 4.96
N GLN A 79 5.38 4.83 4.40
CA GLN A 79 6.12 4.04 3.41
C GLN A 79 6.33 4.80 2.11
N VAL A 80 5.44 5.75 1.82
CA VAL A 80 5.45 6.59 0.61
C VAL A 80 6.27 7.85 0.86
N THR A 81 6.15 8.50 2.02
CA THR A 81 6.92 9.71 2.34
C THR A 81 8.43 9.47 2.36
N GLY A 82 8.89 8.31 2.85
CA GLY A 82 10.33 7.96 2.80
C GLY A 82 10.90 7.86 1.38
N LYS A 83 10.07 7.63 0.36
CA LYS A 83 10.49 7.63 -1.06
C LYS A 83 10.63 9.03 -1.64
N PHE A 84 9.97 10.03 -1.05
CA PHE A 84 10.00 11.41 -1.53
C PHE A 84 11.30 12.13 -1.17
N GLU A 85 11.77 11.96 0.07
CA GLU A 85 12.93 12.69 0.60
C GLU A 85 14.23 12.34 -0.16
N GLY A 86 14.38 11.07 -0.57
CA GLY A 86 15.56 10.62 -1.31
C GLY A 86 15.63 11.11 -2.77
N GLU A 87 14.50 11.46 -3.35
CA GLU A 87 14.37 11.77 -4.80
C GLU A 87 13.88 13.20 -5.07
N GLY A 88 13.65 14.00 -4.01
CA GLY A 88 13.20 15.39 -4.14
C GLY A 88 11.80 15.56 -4.74
N MET A 89 10.94 14.55 -4.59
CA MET A 89 9.59 14.54 -5.17
C MET A 89 8.52 14.99 -4.19
N GLN A 90 7.42 15.54 -4.71
CA GLN A 90 6.31 16.03 -3.88
C GLN A 90 5.09 15.11 -3.88
N CYS A 91 4.96 14.20 -4.86
CA CYS A 91 3.81 13.32 -4.99
C CYS A 91 4.23 11.93 -5.46
N ILE A 92 3.50 10.90 -5.05
CA ILE A 92 3.78 9.52 -5.48
C ILE A 92 3.54 9.31 -6.96
N THR A 93 2.63 10.08 -7.57
CA THR A 93 2.32 9.97 -9.00
C THR A 93 3.49 10.40 -9.90
N THR A 94 4.44 11.19 -9.38
CA THR A 94 5.64 11.58 -10.12
C THR A 94 6.77 10.56 -9.99
N HIS A 95 6.72 9.67 -8.99
CA HIS A 95 7.74 8.65 -8.77
C HIS A 95 7.78 7.67 -9.93
N GLN A 96 8.97 7.44 -10.49
CA GLN A 96 9.16 6.61 -11.66
C GLN A 96 8.58 5.20 -11.45
N GLY A 97 8.90 4.57 -10.32
CA GLY A 97 8.37 3.24 -10.00
C GLY A 97 6.83 3.21 -9.92
N PHE A 98 6.17 4.31 -9.55
CA PHE A 98 4.71 4.36 -9.53
C PHE A 98 4.15 4.46 -10.96
N ARG A 99 4.79 5.29 -11.80
CA ARG A 99 4.40 5.44 -13.21
C ARG A 99 4.58 4.14 -13.98
N ASP A 100 5.72 3.49 -13.83
CA ASP A 100 6.10 2.32 -14.61
C ASP A 100 5.37 1.05 -14.16
N ASN A 101 4.91 0.98 -12.89
CA ASN A 101 4.22 -0.19 -12.37
C ASN A 101 2.71 0.02 -12.22
N CYS A 102 2.27 1.11 -11.59
CA CYS A 102 0.86 1.32 -11.24
C CYS A 102 0.07 2.05 -12.33
N LEU A 103 0.73 2.87 -13.15
CA LEU A 103 0.08 3.61 -14.24
C LEU A 103 0.39 3.04 -15.63
N SER A 104 1.24 2.02 -15.72
CA SER A 104 1.59 1.36 -16.97
C SER A 104 0.49 0.40 -17.40
N ARG A 105 -0.09 0.67 -18.57
CA ARG A 105 -1.07 -0.20 -19.22
C ARG A 105 -0.56 -1.63 -19.38
N TYR A 106 0.67 -1.80 -19.86
CA TYR A 106 1.24 -3.12 -20.12
C TYR A 106 1.43 -3.92 -18.84
N THR A 107 1.85 -3.26 -17.75
CA THR A 107 2.01 -3.91 -16.45
C THR A 107 0.65 -4.41 -15.93
N ILE A 108 -0.38 -3.57 -16.01
CA ILE A 108 -1.75 -3.93 -15.59
C ILE A 108 -2.31 -5.08 -16.45
N GLU A 109 -2.21 -5.00 -17.79
CA GLU A 109 -2.67 -6.05 -18.69
C GLU A 109 -1.95 -7.39 -18.44
N SER A 110 -0.64 -7.34 -18.22
CA SER A 110 0.16 -8.55 -17.95
C SER A 110 -0.28 -9.23 -16.64
N VAL A 111 -0.53 -8.46 -15.58
CA VAL A 111 -1.04 -8.99 -14.31
C VAL A 111 -2.42 -9.62 -14.49
N ILE A 112 -3.32 -9.01 -15.26
CA ILE A 112 -4.66 -9.57 -15.55
C ILE A 112 -4.54 -10.91 -16.28
N ILE A 113 -3.70 -10.99 -17.31
CA ILE A 113 -3.49 -12.24 -18.05
C ILE A 113 -2.95 -13.33 -17.13
N LEU A 114 -1.93 -13.02 -16.32
CA LEU A 114 -1.36 -13.99 -15.39
C LEU A 114 -2.37 -14.45 -14.33
N ALA A 115 -3.19 -13.53 -13.81
CA ALA A 115 -4.24 -13.86 -12.84
C ALA A 115 -5.42 -14.65 -13.43
N SER A 116 -5.70 -14.52 -14.73
CA SER A 116 -6.82 -15.20 -15.40
C SER A 116 -6.49 -16.63 -15.86
N ASN A 117 -5.21 -17.02 -15.85
CA ASN A 117 -4.75 -18.35 -16.23
C ASN A 117 -4.58 -19.29 -15.02
N HIS A 118 -5.16 -18.93 -13.87
CA HIS A 118 -5.09 -19.64 -12.61
C HIS A 118 -6.49 -19.87 -12.03
#